data_AF-T0YTA9-F1
#
_entry.id   AF-T0YTA9-F1
#
_cell.length_a   1.000
_cell.length_b   1.000
_cell.length_c   1.000
_cell.angle_alpha   90.00
_cell.angle_beta   90.00
_cell.angle_gamma   90.00
#
_symmetry.space_group_name_H-M   'P 1'
#
loop_
_entity.id
_entity.type
_entity.pdbx_description
1 polymer ?
#
loop_
_entity_poly.entity_id
_entity_poly.type
_entity_poly.pdbx_seq_one_letter_code
_entity_poly.pdbx_strand_id
1 'polypeptide(L)'
;MVAVENVRPTRLELLRTRRRIVLARRGLNLLKLKRSALIVEFFALSKEAMRLRGDLKQRVARGYESIRLAEMMEGPTRLENISLLLPVVRPVGVTTRNVMGVKTPRVDRGGYTSVDPEALLDLP
;
A
#
# COMPACT_ATOMS: atom_id res chain seq x y z
N MET A 1 -13.06 -9.12 -41.68
CA MET A 1 -12.03 -8.56 -42.57
C MET A 1 -12.32 -7.08 -42.70
N VAL A 2 -11.64 -6.20 -41.95
CA VAL A 2 -11.98 -4.76 -41.95
C VAL A 2 -11.48 -4.17 -43.25
N ALA A 3 -12.42 -3.73 -44.09
CA ALA A 3 -12.17 -3.26 -45.43
C ALA A 3 -11.28 -2.00 -45.43
N VAL A 4 -10.33 -1.96 -46.38
CA VAL A 4 -9.49 -0.79 -46.71
C VAL A 4 -10.33 0.21 -47.51
N GLU A 5 -11.46 0.65 -46.95
CA GLU A 5 -12.54 1.22 -47.76
C GLU A 5 -12.48 2.73 -47.99
N ASN A 6 -11.46 3.45 -47.50
CA ASN A 6 -11.38 4.90 -47.71
C ASN A 6 -9.94 5.46 -47.75
N VAL A 7 -9.01 4.75 -48.38
CA VAL A 7 -7.62 5.22 -48.52
C VAL A 7 -7.30 5.44 -49.99
N ARG A 8 -7.14 6.71 -50.40
CA ARG A 8 -6.73 7.04 -51.77
C ARG A 8 -5.34 6.43 -52.04
N PRO A 9 -5.14 5.66 -53.13
CA PRO A 9 -3.90 4.95 -53.42
C PRO A 9 -2.82 5.92 -53.94
N THR A 10 -2.37 6.83 -53.08
CA THR A 10 -1.36 7.85 -53.37
C THR A 10 -0.08 7.57 -52.58
N ARG A 11 1.09 7.94 -53.13
CA ARG A 11 2.38 7.79 -52.44
C ARG A 11 2.41 8.49 -51.07
N LEU A 12 1.73 9.64 -50.95
CA LEU A 12 1.62 10.38 -49.69
C LEU A 12 0.93 9.55 -48.60
N GLU A 13 -0.15 8.86 -48.98
CA GLU A 13 -0.95 8.07 -48.04
C GLU A 13 -0.26 6.75 -47.66
N LEU A 14 0.51 6.16 -48.58
CA LEU A 14 1.42 5.06 -48.27
C LEU A 14 2.48 5.46 -47.23
N LEU A 15 3.10 6.64 -47.38
CA LEU A 15 4.09 7.15 -46.44
C LEU A 15 3.47 7.42 -45.06
N ARG A 16 2.29 8.04 -45.01
CA ARG A 16 1.53 8.26 -43.76
C ARG A 16 1.20 6.95 -43.05
N THR A 17 0.70 5.97 -43.79
CA THR A 17 0.34 4.65 -43.24
C THR A 17 1.57 3.92 -42.72
N ARG A 18 2.69 3.93 -43.46
CA ARG A 18 3.97 3.36 -42.98
C ARG A 18 4.45 4.02 -41.69
N ARG A 19 4.39 5.35 -41.58
CA ARG A 19 4.73 6.07 -40.34
C ARG A 19 3.80 5.67 -39.18
N ARG A 20 2.50 5.53 -39.43
CA ARG A 20 1.50 5.06 -38.45
C ARG A 20 1.81 3.66 -37.94
N ILE A 21 2.19 2.74 -38.82
CA ILE A 21 2.58 1.37 -38.45
C ILE A 21 3.81 1.38 -37.54
N VAL A 22 4.84 2.14 -37.90
CA VAL A 22 6.07 2.25 -37.07
C VAL A 22 5.75 2.83 -35.70
N LEU A 23 4.93 3.90 -35.65
CA LEU A 23 4.52 4.53 -34.40
C LEU A 23 3.68 3.57 -33.54
N ALA A 24 2.73 2.85 -34.12
CA ALA A 24 1.90 1.87 -33.41
C ALA A 24 2.74 0.72 -32.84
N ARG A 25 3.73 0.22 -33.60
CA ARG A 25 4.67 -0.82 -33.11
C ARG A 25 5.50 -0.33 -31.92
N ARG A 26 6.00 0.92 -31.98
CA ARG A 26 6.75 1.53 -30.88
C ARG A 26 5.87 1.76 -29.65
N GLY A 27 4.66 2.29 -29.83
CA GLY A 27 3.70 2.50 -28.75
C GLY A 27 3.31 1.20 -28.05
N LEU A 28 3.07 0.13 -28.82
CA LEU A 28 2.80 -1.20 -28.26
C LEU A 28 3.96 -1.71 -27.38
N ASN A 29 5.21 -1.55 -27.83
CA ASN A 29 6.37 -1.97 -27.05
C ASN A 29 6.49 -1.18 -25.74
N LEU A 30 6.26 0.14 -25.77
CA LEU A 30 6.23 0.96 -24.55
C LEU A 30 5.14 0.54 -23.58
N LEU A 31 3.94 0.22 -24.07
CA LEU A 31 2.84 -0.25 -23.23
C LEU A 31 3.13 -1.63 -22.62
N LYS A 32 3.79 -2.53 -23.36
CA LYS A 32 4.25 -3.82 -22.83
C LYS A 32 5.26 -3.61 -21.69
N LEU A 33 6.22 -2.70 -21.86
CA LEU A 33 7.20 -2.37 -20.82
C LEU A 33 6.53 -1.76 -19.58
N LYS A 34 5.60 -0.80 -19.76
CA LYS A 34 4.82 -0.22 -18.67
C LYS A 34 4.04 -1.29 -17.90
N ARG A 35 3.40 -2.23 -18.61
CA ARG A 35 2.68 -3.34 -17.98
C ARG A 35 3.61 -4.22 -17.15
N SER A 36 4.76 -4.63 -17.69
CA SER A 36 5.71 -5.47 -16.97
C SER A 36 6.23 -4.78 -15.70
N ALA A 37 6.59 -3.49 -15.78
CA ALA A 37 7.05 -2.72 -14.62
C ALA A 37 5.98 -2.62 -13.52
N LEU A 38 4.73 -2.37 -13.90
CA LEU A 38 3.61 -2.30 -12.95
C LEU A 38 3.31 -3.65 -12.28
N ILE A 39 3.45 -4.76 -13.02
CA ILE A 39 3.25 -6.11 -12.45
C ILE A 39 4.29 -6.40 -11.38
N VAL A 40 5.56 -6.07 -11.63
CA VAL A 40 6.64 -6.29 -10.66
C VAL A 40 6.41 -5.50 -9.38
N GLU A 41 6.11 -4.20 -9.49
CA GLU A 41 5.79 -3.36 -8.33
C GLU A 41 4.54 -3.83 -7.58
N PHE A 42 3.51 -4.28 -8.30
CA PHE A 42 2.30 -4.83 -7.67
C PHE A 42 2.62 -6.05 -6.80
N PHE A 43 3.38 -7.02 -7.32
CA PHE A 43 3.71 -8.21 -6.55
C PHE A 43 4.65 -7.91 -5.38
N ALA A 44 5.58 -6.95 -5.55
CA ALA A 44 6.42 -6.48 -4.45
C ALA A 44 5.58 -5.89 -3.31
N LEU A 45 4.65 -4.98 -3.64
CA LEU A 45 3.74 -4.36 -2.67
C LEU A 45 2.80 -5.39 -2.01
N SER A 46 2.28 -6.34 -2.80
CA SER A 46 1.42 -7.41 -2.29
C SER A 46 2.15 -8.29 -1.29
N LYS A 47 3.40 -8.67 -1.57
CA LYS A 47 4.24 -9.45 -0.66
C LYS A 47 4.54 -8.70 0.63
N GLU A 48 4.86 -7.41 0.54
CA GLU A 48 5.05 -6.55 1.70
C GLU A 48 3.78 -6.46 2.56
N ALA A 49 2.63 -6.24 1.94
CA ALA A 49 1.34 -6.17 2.63
C ALA A 49 1.01 -7.49 3.36
N MET A 50 1.24 -8.65 2.71
CA MET A 50 1.05 -9.96 3.35
C MET A 50 1.97 -10.15 4.55
N ARG A 51 3.24 -9.76 4.44
CA ARG A 51 4.21 -9.84 5.55
C ARG A 51 3.77 -8.96 6.72
N LEU A 52 3.48 -7.69 6.47
CA LEU A 52 3.02 -6.73 7.50
C LEU A 52 1.74 -7.23 8.18
N ARG A 53 0.82 -7.82 7.43
CA ARG A 53 -0.42 -8.41 7.98
C ARG A 53 -0.13 -9.59 8.90
N GLY A 54 0.81 -10.46 8.52
CA GLY A 54 1.26 -11.58 9.34
C GLY A 54 1.88 -11.11 10.66
N ASP A 55 2.83 -10.18 10.56
CA ASP A 55 3.52 -9.59 11.72
C ASP A 55 2.54 -8.89 12.67
N LEU A 56 1.58 -8.13 12.11
CA LEU A 56 0.54 -7.46 12.89
C LEU A 56 -0.35 -8.47 13.61
N LYS A 57 -0.80 -9.54 12.94
CA LYS A 57 -1.64 -10.58 13.55
C LYS A 57 -0.93 -11.23 14.74
N GLN A 58 0.36 -11.52 14.62
CA GLN A 58 1.14 -12.11 15.70
C GLN A 58 1.30 -11.15 16.89
N ARG A 59 1.60 -9.87 16.63
CA ARG A 59 1.73 -8.85 17.68
C ARG A 59 0.42 -8.62 18.42
N VAL A 60 -0.68 -8.54 17.69
CA VAL A 60 -2.02 -8.37 18.26
C VAL A 60 -2.41 -9.58 19.12
N ALA A 61 -2.14 -10.81 18.65
CA ALA A 61 -2.41 -12.01 19.43
C ALA A 61 -1.66 -12.00 20.78
N ARG A 62 -0.35 -11.68 20.76
CA ARG A 62 0.46 -11.54 21.98
C ARG A 62 -0.06 -10.42 22.89
N GLY A 63 -0.49 -9.29 22.32
CA GLY A 63 -1.08 -8.19 23.07
C GLY A 63 -2.35 -8.63 23.81
N TYR A 64 -3.26 -9.34 23.14
CA TYR A 64 -4.45 -9.88 23.79
C TYR A 64 -4.13 -10.91 24.87
N GLU A 65 -3.10 -11.75 24.69
CA GLU A 65 -2.65 -12.66 25.75
C GLU A 65 -2.15 -11.89 26.98
N SER A 66 -1.35 -10.83 26.80
CA SER A 66 -0.91 -9.99 27.92
C SER A 66 -2.05 -9.29 28.64
N ILE A 67 -3.08 -8.83 27.90
CA ILE A 67 -4.27 -8.21 28.49
C ILE A 67 -5.06 -9.23 29.31
N ARG A 68 -5.23 -10.47 28.81
CA ARG A 68 -5.90 -11.54 29.58
C ARG A 68 -5.17 -11.87 30.87
N LEU A 69 -3.83 -11.94 30.84
CA LEU A 69 -3.04 -12.18 32.05
C LEU A 69 -3.21 -11.03 33.05
N ALA A 70 -3.19 -9.78 32.58
CA ALA A 70 -3.44 -8.61 33.43
C ALA A 70 -4.86 -8.63 34.03
N GLU A 71 -5.87 -9.00 33.25
CA GLU A 71 -7.25 -9.15 33.70
C GLU A 71 -7.39 -10.22 34.79
N MET A 72 -6.68 -11.34 34.67
CA MET A 72 -6.64 -12.39 35.69
C MET A 72 -5.97 -11.94 37.00
N MET A 73 -5.04 -10.99 36.94
CA MET A 73 -4.29 -10.51 38.12
C MET A 73 -5.00 -9.35 38.83
N GLU A 74 -5.40 -8.31 38.10
CA GLU A 74 -5.96 -7.06 38.65
C GLU A 74 -7.50 -7.04 38.65
N GLY A 75 -8.14 -7.94 37.91
CA GLY A 75 -9.58 -7.94 37.70
C GLY A 75 -10.05 -6.93 36.64
N PRO A 76 -11.26 -7.13 36.06
CA PRO A 76 -11.73 -6.38 34.90
C PRO A 76 -11.92 -4.87 35.19
N THR A 77 -12.51 -4.53 36.33
CA THR A 77 -12.84 -3.13 36.68
C THR A 77 -11.60 -2.25 36.87
N ARG A 78 -10.55 -2.80 37.48
CA ARG A 78 -9.30 -2.07 37.74
C ARG A 78 -8.53 -1.86 36.44
N LEU A 79 -8.53 -2.86 35.56
CA LEU A 79 -7.92 -2.78 34.23
C LEU A 79 -8.58 -1.72 33.33
N GLU A 80 -9.92 -1.63 33.36
CA GLU A 80 -10.66 -0.59 32.63
C GLU A 80 -10.28 0.83 33.10
N ASN A 81 -10.19 1.04 34.42
CA ASN A 81 -9.79 2.32 34.98
C ASN A 81 -8.37 2.73 34.54
N ILE A 82 -7.43 1.77 34.52
CA ILE A 82 -6.05 2.02 34.07
C ILE A 82 -6.01 2.35 32.56
N SER A 83 -6.81 1.65 31.75
CA SER A 83 -6.89 1.87 30.30
C SER A 83 -7.31 3.30 29.94
N LEU A 84 -8.20 3.91 30.74
CA LEU A 84 -8.67 5.29 30.54
C LEU A 84 -7.57 6.35 30.74
N LEU A 85 -6.50 6.01 31.46
CA LEU A 85 -5.37 6.90 31.73
C LEU A 85 -4.32 6.88 30.61
N LEU A 86 -4.46 5.96 29.64
CA LEU A 86 -3.50 5.82 28.55
C LEU A 86 -3.60 6.99 27.55
N PRO A 87 -2.46 7.49 27.03
CA PRO A 87 -2.47 8.57 26.06
C PRO A 87 -3.01 8.13 24.71
N VAL A 88 -3.60 9.09 23.98
CA VAL A 88 -4.22 8.86 22.67
C VAL A 88 -3.18 8.42 21.63
N VAL A 89 -3.49 7.33 20.92
CA VAL A 89 -2.64 6.80 19.84
C VAL A 89 -2.64 7.75 18.65
N ARG A 90 -1.45 8.16 18.19
CA ARG A 90 -1.29 9.02 17.01
C ARG A 90 -1.72 8.27 15.74
N PRO A 91 -2.51 8.89 14.83
CA PRO A 91 -2.98 8.22 13.63
C PRO A 91 -1.83 7.88 12.66
N VAL A 92 -1.98 6.77 11.94
CA VAL A 92 -1.01 6.34 10.92
C VAL A 92 -1.16 7.22 9.68
N GLY A 93 -0.06 7.85 9.26
CA GLY A 93 -0.02 8.65 8.04
C GLY A 93 -0.04 7.79 6.77
N VAL A 94 -0.87 8.16 5.80
CA VAL A 94 -0.89 7.53 4.46
C VAL A 94 -0.53 8.59 3.42
N THR A 95 0.55 8.34 2.70
CA THR A 95 1.01 9.18 1.57
C THR A 95 0.73 8.48 0.25
N THR A 96 0.91 9.18 -0.87
CA THR A 96 0.76 8.58 -2.21
C THR A 96 2.05 8.72 -3.01
N ARG A 97 2.40 7.67 -3.76
CA ARG A 97 3.55 7.60 -4.67
C ARG A 97 3.04 7.36 -6.08
N ASN A 98 3.66 7.96 -7.09
CA ASN A 98 3.32 7.73 -8.48
C ASN A 98 4.28 6.72 -9.12
N VAL A 99 3.76 5.63 -9.68
CA VAL A 99 4.53 4.64 -10.44
C VAL A 99 3.94 4.58 -11.86
N MET A 100 4.71 5.02 -12.85
CA MET A 100 4.32 4.98 -14.28
C MET A 100 2.94 5.62 -14.58
N GLY A 101 2.52 6.63 -13.81
CA GLY A 101 1.24 7.33 -13.97
C GLY A 101 0.09 6.78 -13.10
N VAL A 102 0.36 5.78 -12.26
CA VAL A 102 -0.61 5.22 -11.30
C VAL A 102 -0.27 5.72 -9.89
N LYS A 103 -1.25 6.28 -9.19
CA LYS A 103 -1.10 6.68 -7.79
C LYS A 103 -1.26 5.45 -6.89
N THR A 104 -0.26 5.14 -6.11
CA THR A 104 -0.20 4.00 -5.18
C THR A 104 -0.07 4.53 -3.75
N PRO A 105 -0.87 4.04 -2.79
CA PRO A 105 -0.74 4.45 -1.39
C PRO A 105 0.56 3.91 -0.79
N ARG A 106 1.19 4.71 0.06
CA ARG A 106 2.33 4.35 0.88
C ARG A 106 2.00 4.67 2.33
N VAL A 107 1.96 3.65 3.16
CA VAL A 107 1.74 3.80 4.60
C VAL A 107 3.06 4.21 5.23
N ASP A 108 3.06 5.33 5.95
CA ASP A 108 4.22 5.79 6.69
C ASP A 108 4.29 5.10 8.07
N ARG A 109 5.45 5.16 8.74
CA ARG A 109 5.57 4.61 10.09
C ARG A 109 4.75 5.47 11.05
N GLY A 110 3.55 5.01 11.40
CA GLY A 110 2.90 5.42 12.64
C GLY A 110 3.79 5.00 13.80
N GLY A 111 4.27 5.96 14.58
CA GLY A 111 5.15 5.73 15.73
C GLY A 111 4.39 5.90 17.04
N TYR A 112 4.75 5.09 18.03
CA TYR A 112 4.49 5.38 19.43
C TYR A 112 5.40 6.54 19.84
N THR A 113 4.88 7.57 20.49
CA THR A 113 5.72 8.28 21.44
C THR A 113 5.90 7.30 22.60
N SER A 114 7.14 6.86 22.86
CA SER A 114 7.40 6.09 24.08
C SER A 114 6.98 6.97 25.25
N VAL A 115 5.92 6.58 25.94
CA VAL A 115 5.64 7.13 27.26
C VAL A 115 6.69 6.50 28.15
N ASP A 116 7.47 7.33 28.85
CA ASP A 116 8.48 6.83 29.77
C ASP A 116 7.82 5.92 30.81
N PRO A 117 8.37 4.72 31.10
CA PRO A 117 7.77 3.78 32.05
C PRO A 117 7.51 4.37 33.43
N GLU A 118 8.33 5.36 33.84
CA GLU A 118 8.20 6.09 35.10
C GLU A 118 6.89 6.88 35.18
N ALA A 119 6.38 7.43 34.06
CA ALA A 119 5.09 8.13 34.04
C ALA A 119 3.88 7.18 34.15
N LEU A 120 4.07 5.87 33.93
CA LEU A 120 3.05 4.84 34.09
C LEU A 120 2.99 4.28 35.52
N LEU A 121 4.08 4.42 36.30
CA LEU A 121 4.21 3.97 37.69
C LEU A 121 3.73 5.01 38.71
N ASP A 122 3.66 6.29 38.32
CA ASP A 122 3.14 7.40 39.13
C ASP A 122 1.62 7.63 38.94
N LEU A 123 0.92 6.71 38.28
CA LEU A 123 -0.54 6.70 38.25
C LEU A 123 -1.05 6.13 39.59
N PRO A 124 -1.95 6.83 40.31
CA PRO A 124 -2.47 6.39 41.61
C PRO A 124 -3.18 5.02 41.56
#